data_AF-A0A7R9LJU1-F1
#
_entry.id   AF-A0A7R9LJU1-F1
#
_cell.length_a   1.000
_cell.length_b   1.000
_cell.length_c   1.000
_cell.angle_alpha   90.00
_cell.angle_beta   90.00
_cell.angle_gamma   90.00
#
_symmetry.space_group_name_H-M   'P 1'
#
loop_
_entity.id
_entity.type
_entity.pdbx_description
1 polymer ?
#
loop_
_entity_poly.entity_id
_entity_poly.type
_entity_poly.pdbx_seq_one_letter_code
_entity_poly.pdbx_strand_id
1 'polypeptide(L)'
;MLDAMFFNESVNLPQKLPVNTCEYKPCMNGGECVRNERNDSLCRCTEFWTGIFCHLTLCNRKPCGNHGICELNTDSSDRYVCHCDSEYDKKHKMQIIF
;
A
#
# COMPACT_ATOMS: atom_id res chain seq x y z
N MET A 1 46.56 18.10 21.81
CA MET A 1 45.19 17.63 22.06
C MET A 1 44.60 17.22 20.72
N LEU A 2 44.97 16.03 20.27
CA LEU A 2 44.34 15.32 19.17
C LEU A 2 43.66 14.13 19.85
N ASP A 3 42.36 13.98 19.65
CA ASP A 3 41.65 12.69 19.56
C ASP A 3 40.21 13.02 19.09
N ALA A 4 39.91 12.74 17.82
CA ALA A 4 39.37 11.46 17.39
C ALA A 4 37.93 11.25 17.90
N MET A 5 36.98 11.84 17.15
CA MET A 5 35.58 11.42 17.20
C MET A 5 35.08 11.15 15.77
N PHE A 6 35.80 10.27 15.07
CA PHE A 6 35.20 9.40 14.06
C PHE A 6 34.98 8.05 14.71
N PHE A 7 33.79 7.80 15.29
CA PHE A 7 33.18 6.47 15.39
C PHE A 7 31.67 6.64 15.61
N ASN A 8 30.91 6.32 14.56
CA ASN A 8 29.55 5.80 14.56
C ASN A 8 28.53 6.34 15.59
N GLU A 9 27.57 7.12 15.10
CA GLU A 9 26.15 6.78 15.24
C GLU A 9 25.35 7.46 14.12
N SER A 10 24.63 6.64 13.37
CA SER A 10 23.63 6.91 12.34
C SER A 10 23.06 8.34 12.35
N VAL A 11 23.08 8.98 11.18
CA VAL A 11 22.37 10.23 10.82
C VAL A 11 21.19 10.52 11.77
N ASN A 12 21.36 11.49 12.66
CA ASN A 12 20.28 12.04 13.48
C ASN A 12 19.35 12.84 12.55
N LEU A 13 18.42 12.16 11.89
CA LEU A 13 17.27 12.79 11.26
C LEU A 13 16.44 13.43 12.38
N PRO A 14 16.08 14.72 12.31
CA PRO A 14 15.17 15.31 13.29
C PRO A 14 13.88 14.49 13.23
N GLN A 15 13.63 13.73 14.30
CA GLN A 15 12.41 13.02 14.65
C GLN A 15 11.46 12.74 13.49
N LYS A 16 11.47 11.48 13.02
CA LYS A 16 10.33 10.74 12.47
C LYS A 16 9.15 11.67 12.11
N LEU A 17 9.07 12.10 10.85
CA LEU A 17 8.00 12.98 10.32
C LEU A 17 6.64 12.74 11.02
N PRO A 18 5.83 13.78 11.30
CA PRO A 18 4.56 13.71 12.05
C PRO A 18 3.52 12.71 11.53
N VAL A 19 3.79 12.13 10.36
CA VAL A 19 3.11 11.02 9.67
C VAL A 19 2.84 9.78 10.55
N ASN A 20 3.48 9.67 11.72
CA ASN A 20 3.29 8.55 12.66
C ASN A 20 2.18 8.80 13.70
N THR A 21 1.43 9.90 13.62
CA THR A 21 0.30 10.14 14.52
C THR A 21 -0.99 10.39 13.73
N CYS A 22 -2.11 9.95 14.29
CA CYS A 22 -3.43 10.17 13.69
C CYS A 22 -3.89 11.63 13.72
N GLU A 23 -3.22 12.48 14.51
CA GLU A 23 -3.52 13.91 14.61
C GLU A 23 -3.39 14.62 13.26
N TYR A 24 -2.41 14.21 12.45
CA TYR A 24 -2.16 14.79 11.13
C TYR A 24 -2.98 14.15 10.00
N LYS A 25 -3.91 13.24 10.33
CA LYS A 25 -4.76 12.53 9.37
C LYS A 25 -3.95 11.95 8.18
N PRO A 26 -2.96 11.08 8.43
CA PRO A 26 -2.05 10.60 7.40
C PRO A 26 -2.72 9.67 6.37
N CYS A 27 -3.89 9.11 6.67
CA CYS A 27 -4.60 8.17 5.81
C CYS A 27 -5.41 8.89 4.72
N MET A 28 -5.18 8.51 3.47
CA MET A 28 -5.86 9.05 2.30
C MET A 28 -7.11 8.23 1.94
N ASN A 29 -7.90 8.75 0.99
CA ASN A 29 -9.00 8.03 0.34
C ASN A 29 -10.04 7.42 1.30
N GLY A 30 -10.35 8.16 2.36
CA GLY A 30 -11.31 7.74 3.38
C GLY A 30 -10.79 6.67 4.33
N GLY A 31 -9.49 6.34 4.30
CA GLY A 31 -8.87 5.44 5.25
C GLY A 31 -8.94 5.95 6.69
N GLU A 32 -9.13 5.04 7.64
CA GLU A 32 -9.23 5.35 9.06
C GLU A 32 -7.87 5.17 9.74
N CYS A 33 -7.44 6.19 10.47
CA CYS A 33 -6.23 6.09 11.28
C CYS A 33 -6.54 5.41 12.61
N VAL A 34 -5.85 4.30 12.88
CA VAL A 34 -5.96 3.51 14.11
C VAL A 34 -4.61 3.40 14.79
N ARG A 35 -4.61 3.22 16.12
CA ARG A 35 -3.39 2.90 16.87
C ARG A 35 -3.35 1.40 17.16
N ASN A 36 -2.19 0.77 16.98
CA ASN A 36 -1.98 -0.61 17.38
C ASN A 36 -1.68 -0.71 18.90
N GLU A 37 -1.52 -1.94 19.40
CA GLU A 37 -1.19 -2.22 20.80
C GLU A 37 0.18 -1.64 21.24
N ARG A 38 1.07 -1.35 20.28
CA ARG A 38 2.38 -0.73 20.51
C ARG A 38 2.37 0.80 20.38
N ASN A 39 1.17 1.39 20.25
CA ASN A 39 0.95 2.82 20.06
C ASN A 39 1.47 3.39 18.73
N ASP A 40 1.76 2.55 17.74
CA ASP A 40 2.05 2.99 16.38
C ASP A 40 0.76 3.36 15.64
N SER A 41 0.83 4.39 14.81
CA SER A 41 -0.23 4.77 13.87
C SER A 41 -0.22 3.85 12.64
N LEU A 42 -1.39 3.33 12.30
CA LEU A 42 -1.64 2.53 11.10
C LEU A 42 -2.89 3.03 10.39
N CYS A 43 -2.93 2.89 9.07
CA CYS A 43 -4.13 3.19 8.29
C CYS A 43 -4.91 1.91 7.96
N ARG A 44 -6.18 1.88 8.37
CA ARG A 44 -7.16 0.91 7.88
C ARG A 44 -7.77 1.46 6.60
N CYS A 45 -7.38 0.89 5.46
CA CYS A 45 -7.83 1.36 4.16
C CYS A 45 -9.25 0.92 3.83
N THR A 46 -9.91 1.72 3.01
CA THR A 46 -11.18 1.41 2.35
C THR A 46 -10.96 0.38 1.24
N GLU A 47 -12.07 -0.20 0.76
CA GLU A 47 -12.09 -1.42 -0.05
C GLU A 47 -11.13 -1.42 -1.25
N PHE A 48 -10.97 -0.30 -1.95
CA PHE A 48 -10.18 -0.21 -3.18
C PHE A 48 -8.74 0.30 -2.98
N TRP A 49 -8.34 0.57 -1.74
CA TRP A 49 -7.11 1.29 -1.42
C TRP A 49 -6.14 0.48 -0.56
N THR A 50 -4.85 0.77 -0.71
CA THR A 50 -3.74 0.06 -0.07
C THR A 50 -2.51 0.98 0.08
N GLY A 51 -1.44 0.43 0.65
CA GLY A 51 -0.23 1.15 1.04
C GLY A 51 -0.35 1.73 2.44
N ILE A 52 0.78 2.16 3.01
CA ILE A 52 0.87 2.64 4.40
C ILE A 52 -0.09 3.80 4.67
N PHE A 53 -0.37 4.62 3.65
CA PHE A 53 -1.26 5.78 3.72
C PHE A 53 -2.55 5.64 2.91
N CYS A 54 -2.89 4.42 2.46
CA CYS A 54 -4.04 4.20 1.58
C CYS A 54 -4.01 5.02 0.27
N HIS A 55 -2.82 5.35 -0.22
CA HIS A 55 -2.62 6.20 -1.40
C HIS A 55 -2.51 5.41 -2.71
N LEU A 56 -2.42 4.08 -2.63
CA LEU A 56 -2.35 3.19 -3.77
C LEU A 56 -3.69 2.50 -3.96
N THR A 57 -4.11 2.29 -5.20
CA THR A 57 -5.23 1.41 -5.51
C THR A 57 -4.79 -0.06 -5.50
N LEU A 58 -5.74 -0.99 -5.47
CA LEU A 58 -5.43 -2.42 -5.64
C LEU A 58 -4.70 -2.71 -6.98
N CYS A 59 -4.99 -1.92 -8.02
CA CYS A 59 -4.35 -2.06 -9.32
C CYS A 59 -2.88 -1.63 -9.34
N ASN A 60 -2.42 -0.79 -8.40
CA ASN A 60 -1.02 -0.37 -8.35
C ASN A 60 -0.04 -1.53 -8.08
N ARG A 61 -0.51 -2.64 -7.50
CA ARG A 61 0.29 -3.86 -7.31
C ARG A 61 0.40 -4.72 -8.58
N LYS A 62 -0.16 -4.26 -9.71
CA LYS A 62 -0.21 -4.99 -10.99
C LYS A 62 -0.74 -6.43 -10.83
N PRO A 63 -1.92 -6.63 -10.24
CA PRO A 63 -2.47 -7.97 -10.00
C PRO A 63 -2.74 -8.75 -11.30
N CYS A 64 -2.95 -8.04 -12.42
CA CYS A 64 -3.18 -8.63 -13.74
C CYS A 64 -1.87 -9.00 -14.47
N GLY A 65 -0.71 -8.83 -13.84
CA GLY A 65 0.59 -9.05 -14.47
C GLY A 65 0.89 -8.07 -15.60
N ASN A 66 1.67 -8.51 -16.59
CA ASN A 66 2.11 -7.67 -17.71
C ASN A 66 1.15 -7.67 -18.91
N HIS A 67 0.18 -8.59 -18.96
CA HIS A 67 -0.69 -8.81 -20.12
C HIS A 67 -2.17 -8.53 -19.81
N GLY A 68 -2.44 -7.82 -18.72
CA GLY A 68 -3.78 -7.43 -18.34
C GLY A 68 -3.84 -5.99 -17.85
N ILE A 69 -4.90 -5.30 -18.26
CA ILE A 69 -5.25 -3.98 -17.76
C ILE A 69 -6.11 -4.17 -16.51
N CYS A 70 -5.69 -3.60 -15.39
CA CYS A 70 -6.46 -3.64 -14.15
C CYS A 70 -7.43 -2.46 -14.09
N GLU A 71 -8.70 -2.75 -13.80
CA GLU A 71 -9.74 -1.76 -13.54
C GLU A 71 -10.38 -2.03 -12.18
N LEU A 72 -10.60 -0.99 -11.37
CA LEU A 72 -11.33 -1.14 -10.11
C LEU A 72 -12.79 -1.45 -10.40
N ASN A 73 -13.34 -2.41 -9.67
CA ASN A 73 -14.72 -2.85 -9.86
C ASN A 73 -15.51 -2.53 -8.59
N THR A 74 -16.46 -1.59 -8.73
CA THR A 74 -17.32 -1.11 -7.63
C THR A 74 -18.66 -1.83 -7.55
N ASP A 75 -18.99 -2.63 -8.55
CA ASP A 75 -20.34 -3.17 -8.75
C ASP A 75 -20.44 -4.66 -8.38
N SER A 76 -19.33 -5.27 -7.93
CA SER A 76 -19.27 -6.67 -7.55
C SER A 76 -18.47 -6.88 -6.26
N SER A 77 -18.55 -8.08 -5.68
CA SER A 77 -17.69 -8.47 -4.55
C SER A 77 -16.20 -8.52 -4.91
N ASP A 78 -15.88 -8.64 -6.20
CA ASP A 78 -14.52 -8.57 -6.70
C ASP A 78 -14.12 -7.10 -6.84
N ARG A 79 -13.08 -6.71 -6.10
CA ARG A 79 -12.67 -5.30 -5.94
C ARG A 79 -11.90 -4.72 -7.14
N TYR A 80 -11.55 -5.57 -8.11
CA TYR A 80 -10.96 -5.19 -9.39
C TYR A 80 -11.25 -6.27 -10.43
N VAL A 81 -11.17 -5.90 -11.71
CA VAL A 81 -11.24 -6.80 -12.86
C VAL A 81 -9.97 -6.67 -13.69
N CYS A 82 -9.55 -7.79 -14.29
CA CYS A 82 -8.42 -7.82 -15.22
C CYS A 82 -8.93 -8.01 -16.64
N HIS A 83 -8.70 -7.02 -17.49
CA HIS A 83 -8.93 -7.12 -18.93
C HIS A 83 -7.65 -7.63 -19.59
N CYS A 84 -7.59 -8.93 -19.83
CA CYS A 84 -6.44 -9.58 -20.46
C CYS A 84 -6.60 -9.62 -21.99
N ASP A 85 -5.48 -9.58 -22.72
CA ASP A 85 -5.51 -9.84 -24.16
C ASP A 85 -6.08 -11.25 -24.43
N SER A 86 -6.91 -11.37 -25.46
CA SER A 86 -7.75 -12.55 -25.73
C SER A 86 -7.00 -13.89 -25.90
N GLU A 87 -5.68 -13.86 -26.16
CA GLU A 87 -4.83 -15.06 -26.16
C GLU A 87 -4.42 -15.52 -24.75
N TYR A 88 -4.34 -14.61 -23.78
CA TYR A 88 -3.98 -14.89 -22.39
C TYR A 88 -5.19 -15.31 -21.54
N ASP A 89 -6.37 -14.75 -21.84
CA ASP A 89 -7.63 -15.01 -21.15
C ASP A 89 -8.06 -16.50 -21.23
N LYS A 90 -7.74 -17.18 -22.35
CA LYS A 90 -7.97 -18.63 -22.53
C LYS A 90 -7.10 -19.51 -21.64
N LYS A 91 -5.89 -19.06 -21.24
CA LYS A 91 -4.99 -19.81 -20.36
C LYS A 91 -5.28 -19.60 -18.87
N HIS A 92 -5.79 -18.43 -18.49
CA HIS A 92 -5.93 -18.03 -17.08
C HIS A 92 -7.32 -18.26 -16.47
N LYS A 93 -8.34 -18.64 -17.25
CA LYS A 93 -9.58 -19.22 -16.69
C LYS A 93 -9.36 -20.53 -15.90
N MET A 94 -8.16 -21.11 -15.94
CA MET A 94 -7.79 -22.31 -15.15
C MET A 94 -7.05 -22.00 -13.84
N GLN A 95 -6.82 -20.74 -13.48
CA GLN A 95 -6.15 -20.38 -12.22
C GLN A 95 -6.94 -19.39 -11.36
N ILE A 96 -8.27 -19.47 -11.42
CA ILE A 96 -9.10 -19.10 -10.28
C ILE A 96 -9.33 -20.39 -9.49
N ILE A 97 -8.36 -20.73 -8.64
CA ILE A 97 -8.57 -21.64 -7.50
C ILE A 97 -8.25 -20.81 -6.26
N PHE A 98 -9.31 -20.41 -5.56
CA PHE A 98 -9.37 -20.49 -4.11
C PHE A 98 -10.61 -21.29 -3.76
#